data_AF-A0A3B1DX35-F1
#
_entry.id   AF-A0A3B1DX35-F1
#
_cell.length_a   1.000
_cell.length_b   1.000
_cell.length_c   1.000
_cell.angle_alpha   90.00
_cell.angle_beta   90.00
_cell.angle_gamma   90.00
#
_symmetry.space_group_name_H-M   'P 1'
#
loop_
_entity.id
_entity.type
_entity.pdbx_description
1 polymer ?
#
loop_
_entity_poly.entity_id
_entity_poly.type
_entity_poly.pdbx_seq_one_letter_code
_entity_poly.pdbx_strand_id
1 'polypeptide(L)'
;SDATRLNKRRQQKGRKPARPLYDIDDVVRTMDQFVSTPYGRPIKIAPGVTITYHDAGHILGSAWVEMVVVDDGPDGRETKTIVFSGDIGPYDAPLLRDPAPPPACDVLILESTYGDRDHKPLDASIEELTQILNEARTPKGKVLIPSFAVGRTQQLAYFIGGMERAGTLKNPRVFIDSPMAIKATTLYRRYRDLFDDEAWAIINAGDTCLHFDGLHYSRTPDESRSLNQMGDGVVVISASGMCTGGRILHHLRHGLPREETHVVFVGYQGRGSLGRKIVEGNERVRVMGQMVDVKATVHTLGGFSAHAGQSDLVQWATPALESKPRLILNHGEDRQRGILAELLRERFGVEAVLPGYKEGVEV
;
A
#
# COMPACT_ATOMS: atom_id res chain seq x y z
N SER A 1 -13.66 -9.42 -17.08
CA SER A 1 -12.98 -8.16 -16.73
C SER A 1 -13.99 -7.13 -16.22
N ASP A 2 -13.52 -5.99 -15.71
CA ASP A 2 -14.39 -4.84 -15.38
C ASP A 2 -15.15 -4.33 -16.61
N ALA A 3 -14.53 -4.36 -17.79
CA ALA A 3 -15.19 -4.06 -19.06
C ALA A 3 -16.38 -5.01 -19.32
N THR A 4 -16.24 -6.32 -19.09
CA THR A 4 -17.35 -7.28 -19.20
C THR A 4 -18.51 -6.93 -18.26
N ARG A 5 -18.22 -6.62 -16.99
CA ARG A 5 -19.23 -6.22 -15.99
C ARG A 5 -19.91 -4.89 -16.36
N LEU A 6 -19.13 -3.92 -16.83
CA LEU A 6 -19.63 -2.63 -17.31
C LEU A 6 -20.50 -2.80 -18.56
N ASN A 7 -20.12 -3.70 -19.46
CA ASN A 7 -20.84 -3.96 -20.72
C ASN A 7 -22.21 -4.57 -20.50
N LYS A 8 -22.38 -5.44 -19.50
CA LYS A 8 -23.71 -5.91 -19.07
C LYS A 8 -24.65 -4.74 -18.74
N ARG A 9 -24.14 -3.72 -18.03
CA ARG A 9 -24.91 -2.50 -17.68
C ARG A 9 -25.08 -1.53 -18.85
N ARG A 10 -24.08 -1.42 -19.74
CA ARG A 10 -24.14 -0.56 -20.92
C ARG A 10 -25.13 -1.09 -21.96
N GLN A 11 -25.15 -2.40 -22.18
CA GLN A 11 -26.14 -3.06 -23.03
C GLN A 11 -27.57 -2.80 -22.56
N GLN A 12 -27.83 -2.93 -21.25
CA GLN A 12 -29.14 -2.61 -20.65
C GLN A 12 -29.56 -1.14 -20.84
N LYS A 13 -28.62 -0.23 -21.13
CA LYS A 13 -28.85 1.20 -21.36
C LYS A 13 -28.67 1.62 -22.82
N GLY A 14 -28.60 0.68 -23.76
CA GLY A 14 -28.41 0.94 -25.20
C GLY A 14 -27.07 1.61 -25.55
N ARG A 15 -26.06 1.53 -24.68
CA ARG A 15 -24.75 2.18 -24.87
C ARG A 15 -23.75 1.22 -25.52
N LYS A 16 -22.84 1.78 -26.33
CA LYS A 16 -21.73 1.02 -26.95
C LYS A 16 -20.87 0.29 -25.88
N PRO A 17 -20.46 -0.97 -26.15
CA PRO A 17 -19.56 -1.70 -25.25
C PRO A 17 -18.24 -0.95 -25.02
N ALA A 18 -17.80 -0.88 -23.76
CA ALA A 18 -16.43 -0.56 -23.42
C ALA A 18 -15.51 -1.70 -23.89
N ARG A 19 -14.37 -1.33 -24.49
CA ARG A 19 -13.24 -2.25 -24.61
C ARG A 19 -12.39 -2.15 -23.33
N PRO A 20 -11.80 -3.25 -22.83
CA PRO A 20 -10.78 -3.15 -21.81
C PRO A 20 -9.58 -2.35 -22.36
N LEU A 21 -8.79 -1.72 -21.47
CA LEU A 21 -7.61 -0.96 -21.88
C LEU A 21 -6.52 -1.88 -22.48
N TYR A 22 -6.45 -3.12 -22.01
CA TYR A 22 -5.58 -4.20 -22.45
C TYR A 22 -6.24 -5.55 -22.13
N ASP A 23 -5.78 -6.63 -22.75
CA ASP A 23 -6.26 -8.00 -22.51
C ASP A 23 -5.19 -8.92 -21.89
N ILE A 24 -5.48 -10.22 -21.79
CA ILE A 24 -4.56 -11.19 -21.20
C ILE A 24 -3.33 -11.43 -22.08
N ASP A 25 -3.48 -11.30 -23.40
CA ASP A 25 -2.39 -11.52 -24.34
C ASP A 25 -1.41 -10.34 -24.27
N ASP A 26 -1.92 -9.12 -24.07
CA ASP A 26 -1.07 -7.96 -23.72
C ASP A 26 -0.23 -8.24 -22.46
N VAL A 27 -0.85 -8.76 -21.40
CA VAL A 27 -0.15 -9.08 -20.14
C VAL A 27 0.93 -10.13 -20.36
N VAL A 28 0.65 -11.20 -21.10
CA VAL A 28 1.64 -12.25 -21.41
C VAL A 28 2.83 -11.66 -22.18
N ARG A 29 2.56 -10.88 -23.23
CA ARG A 29 3.63 -10.21 -24.01
C ARG A 29 4.48 -9.24 -23.17
N THR A 30 3.88 -8.59 -22.18
CA THR A 30 4.61 -7.71 -21.25
C THR A 30 5.46 -8.53 -20.29
N MET A 31 4.95 -9.65 -19.77
CA MET A 31 5.70 -10.53 -18.86
C MET A 31 6.93 -11.13 -19.53
N ASP A 32 6.86 -11.45 -20.82
CA ASP A 32 8.02 -11.96 -21.60
C ASP A 32 9.17 -10.94 -21.73
N GLN A 33 8.90 -9.66 -21.46
CA GLN A 33 9.90 -8.58 -21.50
C GLN A 33 10.54 -8.32 -20.12
N PHE A 34 10.11 -9.02 -19.07
CA PHE A 34 10.62 -8.78 -17.72
C PHE A 34 12.01 -9.41 -17.54
N VAL A 35 12.95 -8.61 -17.07
CA VAL A 35 14.29 -9.06 -16.64
C VAL A 35 14.39 -8.82 -15.14
N SER A 36 14.47 -9.90 -14.37
CA SER A 36 14.62 -9.81 -12.91
C SER A 36 16.07 -9.48 -12.53
N THR A 37 16.24 -8.49 -11.65
CA THR A 37 17.55 -8.02 -11.19
C THR A 37 17.57 -7.99 -9.66
N PRO A 38 18.58 -8.61 -9.01
CA PRO A 38 18.76 -8.51 -7.57
C PRO A 38 19.07 -7.07 -7.12
N TYR A 39 18.77 -6.75 -5.86
CA TYR A 39 19.21 -5.49 -5.27
C TYR A 39 20.73 -5.36 -5.25
N GLY A 40 21.21 -4.11 -5.30
CA GLY A 40 22.63 -3.77 -5.25
C GLY A 40 23.43 -4.19 -6.50
N ARG A 41 22.78 -4.73 -7.55
CA ARG A 41 23.44 -5.13 -8.79
C ARG A 41 23.27 -4.05 -9.87
N PRO A 42 24.34 -3.38 -10.31
CA PRO A 42 24.28 -2.44 -11.43
C PRO A 42 23.95 -3.16 -12.75
N ILE A 43 23.05 -2.58 -13.54
CA ILE A 43 22.69 -3.07 -14.87
C ILE A 43 22.70 -1.92 -15.89
N LYS A 44 23.33 -2.15 -17.04
CA LYS A 44 23.32 -1.19 -18.15
C LYS A 44 22.02 -1.35 -18.93
N ILE A 45 21.21 -0.29 -19.00
CA ILE A 45 19.91 -0.30 -19.69
C ILE A 45 19.93 0.44 -21.02
N ALA A 46 20.91 1.33 -21.22
CA ALA A 46 21.18 2.01 -22.48
C ALA A 46 22.67 2.42 -22.55
N PRO A 47 23.19 2.86 -23.72
CA PRO A 47 24.47 3.55 -23.78
C PRO A 47 24.50 4.72 -22.78
N GLY A 48 25.55 4.82 -21.98
CA GLY A 48 25.67 5.85 -20.94
C GLY A 48 24.78 5.66 -19.69
N VAL A 49 23.78 4.78 -19.70
CA VAL A 49 22.81 4.67 -18.59
C VAL A 49 22.91 3.34 -17.86
N THR A 50 23.22 3.41 -16.57
CA THR A 50 23.26 2.27 -15.63
C THR A 50 22.27 2.51 -14.51
N ILE A 51 21.52 1.48 -14.11
CA ILE A 51 20.65 1.55 -12.94
C ILE A 51 21.03 0.48 -11.91
N THR A 52 20.79 0.78 -10.64
CA THR A 52 20.89 -0.15 -9.51
C THR A 52 19.59 -0.06 -8.71
N TYR A 53 18.97 -1.21 -8.44
CA TYR A 53 17.81 -1.29 -7.56
C TYR A 53 18.26 -1.49 -6.12
N HIS A 54 17.62 -0.80 -5.20
CA HIS A 54 17.88 -0.89 -3.77
C HIS A 54 16.58 -1.04 -3.01
N ASP A 55 16.60 -1.70 -1.85
CA ASP A 55 15.37 -2.01 -1.11
C ASP A 55 14.69 -0.72 -0.62
N ALA A 56 13.41 -0.56 -0.91
CA ALA A 56 12.60 0.58 -0.48
C ALA A 56 11.75 0.31 0.77
N GLY A 57 11.73 -0.92 1.30
CA GLY A 57 10.97 -1.24 2.53
C GLY A 57 9.45 -1.06 2.45
N HIS A 58 8.89 -0.72 1.28
CA HIS A 58 7.49 -0.37 1.11
C HIS A 58 6.56 -1.60 1.01
N ILE A 59 6.87 -2.51 0.09
CA ILE A 59 6.21 -3.82 -0.09
C ILE A 59 7.24 -4.86 -0.52
N LEU A 60 6.86 -6.13 -0.51
CA LEU A 60 7.76 -7.21 -0.97
C LEU A 60 8.27 -6.95 -2.39
N GLY A 61 9.58 -6.75 -2.53
CA GLY A 61 10.23 -6.47 -3.81
C GLY A 61 10.19 -5.00 -4.26
N SER A 62 9.74 -4.07 -3.42
CA SER A 62 9.77 -2.64 -3.73
C SER A 62 11.20 -2.12 -3.78
N ALA A 63 11.51 -1.27 -4.76
CA ALA A 63 12.82 -0.69 -4.90
C ALA A 63 12.77 0.80 -5.21
N TRP A 64 13.74 1.53 -4.67
CA TRP A 64 14.17 2.81 -5.21
C TRP A 64 15.31 2.57 -6.21
N VAL A 65 15.49 3.51 -7.12
CA VAL A 65 16.40 3.37 -8.26
C VAL A 65 17.50 4.42 -8.18
N GLU A 66 18.74 3.95 -8.14
CA GLU A 66 19.92 4.75 -8.45
C GLU A 66 20.17 4.67 -9.95
N MET A 67 20.29 5.80 -10.63
CA MET A 67 20.59 5.86 -12.06
C MET A 67 21.82 6.73 -12.28
N VAL A 68 22.86 6.12 -12.86
CA VAL A 68 24.07 6.82 -13.29
C VAL A 68 24.00 7.03 -14.79
N VAL A 69 24.02 8.29 -15.21
CA VAL A 69 24.02 8.73 -16.60
C VAL A 69 25.37 9.34 -16.92
N VAL A 70 26.05 8.77 -17.91
CA VAL A 70 27.31 9.29 -18.45
C VAL A 70 27.03 9.85 -19.84
N ASP A 71 27.26 11.14 -20.01
CA ASP A 71 27.19 11.82 -21.31
C ASP A 71 28.61 12.14 -21.78
N ASP A 72 29.01 11.55 -22.91
CA ASP A 72 30.28 11.81 -23.57
C ASP A 72 30.04 12.83 -24.71
N GLY A 73 29.75 14.06 -24.32
CA GLY A 73 29.39 15.16 -25.22
C GLY A 73 30.59 15.94 -25.78
N PRO A 74 30.35 16.90 -26.68
CA PRO A 74 31.41 17.76 -27.26
C PRO A 74 32.18 18.57 -26.21
N ASP A 75 31.52 18.89 -25.09
CA ASP A 75 32.06 19.71 -24.00
C ASP A 75 32.81 18.87 -22.93
N GLY A 76 32.92 17.56 -23.15
CA GLY A 76 33.59 16.62 -22.25
C GLY A 76 32.65 15.55 -21.70
N ARG A 77 33.22 14.68 -20.85
CA ARG A 77 32.48 13.62 -20.18
C ARG A 77 31.83 14.16 -18.90
N GLU A 78 30.51 14.18 -18.85
CA GLU A 78 29.73 14.47 -17.65
C GLU A 78 29.17 13.16 -17.07
N THR A 79 29.03 13.09 -15.75
CA THR A 79 28.37 11.98 -15.07
C THR A 79 27.40 12.55 -14.04
N LYS A 80 26.13 12.16 -14.15
CA LYS A 80 25.06 12.52 -13.22
C LYS A 80 24.52 11.28 -12.52
N THR A 81 24.29 11.40 -11.22
CA THR A 81 23.60 10.41 -10.41
C THR A 81 22.21 10.92 -10.07
N ILE A 82 21.20 10.16 -10.47
CA ILE A 82 19.78 10.44 -10.25
C ILE A 82 19.23 9.37 -9.30
N VAL A 83 18.63 9.77 -8.20
CA VAL A 83 17.91 8.88 -7.28
C VAL A 83 16.41 9.07 -7.47
N PHE A 84 15.70 7.98 -7.78
CA PHE A 84 14.23 7.95 -7.86
C PHE A 84 13.69 7.06 -6.74
N SER A 85 12.99 7.65 -5.78
CA SER A 85 12.56 6.96 -4.56
C SER A 85 11.56 5.82 -4.82
N GLY A 86 10.69 5.96 -5.83
CA GLY A 86 9.45 5.19 -5.82
C GLY A 86 8.66 5.47 -4.54
N ASP A 87 7.94 4.48 -4.03
CA ASP A 87 7.28 4.56 -2.73
C ASP A 87 8.23 4.04 -1.65
N ILE A 88 8.47 4.84 -0.60
CA ILE A 88 9.38 4.51 0.50
C ILE A 88 8.58 3.97 1.69
N GLY A 89 9.02 2.87 2.27
CA GLY A 89 8.43 2.28 3.47
C GLY A 89 8.79 3.03 4.75
N PRO A 90 7.94 2.98 5.79
CA PRO A 90 8.32 3.48 7.10
C PRO A 90 9.44 2.64 7.72
N TYR A 91 10.21 3.24 8.61
CA TYR A 91 11.18 2.50 9.42
C TYR A 91 10.46 1.61 10.43
N ASP A 92 11.12 0.51 10.82
CA ASP A 92 10.62 -0.48 11.78
C ASP A 92 9.26 -1.10 11.38
N ALA A 93 8.97 -1.10 10.07
CA ALA A 93 7.79 -1.76 9.54
C ALA A 93 7.90 -3.28 9.75
N PRO A 94 6.83 -3.97 10.19
CA PRO A 94 6.94 -5.41 10.41
C PRO A 94 7.15 -6.17 9.10
N LEU A 95 7.88 -7.28 9.21
CA LEU A 95 8.16 -8.28 8.18
C LEU A 95 9.18 -7.86 7.13
N LEU A 96 9.44 -6.58 6.90
CA LEU A 96 10.31 -6.13 5.81
C LEU A 96 11.42 -5.28 6.41
N ARG A 97 12.59 -5.34 5.80
CA ARG A 97 13.71 -4.49 6.18
C ARG A 97 13.40 -3.02 5.93
N ASP A 98 14.06 -2.18 6.73
CA ASP A 98 14.09 -0.75 6.51
C ASP A 98 14.58 -0.39 5.11
N PRO A 99 14.12 0.76 4.56
CA PRO A 99 14.60 1.24 3.27
C PRO A 99 16.11 1.48 3.30
N ALA A 100 16.81 0.95 2.30
CA ALA A 100 18.24 1.18 2.13
C ALA A 100 18.49 2.69 1.92
N PRO A 101 19.50 3.30 2.55
CA PRO A 101 19.75 4.73 2.43
C PRO A 101 20.24 5.10 1.02
N PRO A 102 19.82 6.24 0.45
CA PRO A 102 20.30 6.71 -0.84
C PRO A 102 21.73 7.25 -0.73
N PRO A 103 22.54 7.20 -1.80
CA PRO A 103 23.83 7.87 -1.84
C PRO A 103 23.67 9.39 -2.04
N ALA A 104 24.77 10.12 -1.94
CA ALA A 104 24.84 11.47 -2.50
C ALA A 104 24.52 11.45 -4.00
N CYS A 105 23.78 12.45 -4.48
CA CYS A 105 23.31 12.50 -5.86
C CYS A 105 23.23 13.94 -6.39
N ASP A 106 23.11 14.06 -7.71
CA ASP A 106 22.89 15.34 -8.38
C ASP A 106 21.39 15.68 -8.45
N VAL A 107 20.53 14.66 -8.53
CA VAL A 107 19.08 14.80 -8.65
C VAL A 107 18.39 13.81 -7.73
N LEU A 108 17.46 14.30 -6.92
CA LEU A 108 16.61 13.49 -6.06
C LEU A 108 15.14 13.67 -6.45
N ILE A 109 14.52 12.59 -6.91
CA ILE A 109 13.07 12.51 -7.15
C ILE A 109 12.45 11.72 -6.00
N LEU A 110 11.74 12.43 -5.12
CA LEU A 110 11.24 11.92 -3.85
C LEU A 110 9.70 11.92 -3.83
N GLU A 111 9.11 10.81 -3.37
CA GLU A 111 7.67 10.73 -3.12
C GLU A 111 7.23 11.62 -1.95
N SER A 112 5.97 12.03 -1.95
CA SER A 112 5.44 12.92 -0.92
C SER A 112 4.04 12.53 -0.46
N THR A 113 3.74 11.22 -0.39
CA THR A 113 2.39 10.73 -0.05
C THR A 113 1.92 11.27 1.30
N TYR A 114 2.83 11.29 2.27
CA TYR A 114 2.64 11.83 3.63
C TYR A 114 3.62 12.97 3.93
N GLY A 115 3.95 13.77 2.92
CA GLY A 115 4.85 14.92 3.07
C GLY A 115 4.36 16.00 4.04
N ASP A 116 3.13 15.92 4.54
CA ASP A 116 2.52 16.89 5.47
C ASP A 116 2.43 16.45 6.93
N ARG A 117 2.71 15.18 7.26
CA ARG A 117 2.47 14.63 8.62
C ARG A 117 3.14 13.28 8.85
N ASP A 118 3.34 12.97 10.12
CA ASP A 118 3.67 11.61 10.55
C ASP A 118 2.45 10.74 10.80
N HIS A 119 2.69 9.43 10.85
CA HIS A 119 1.69 8.45 11.23
C HIS A 119 1.43 8.51 12.73
N LYS A 120 0.24 8.03 13.13
CA LYS A 120 0.03 7.69 14.54
C LYS A 120 1.04 6.62 14.96
N PRO A 121 1.51 6.61 16.22
CA PRO A 121 2.34 5.52 16.73
C PRO A 121 1.70 4.16 16.43
N LEU A 122 2.53 3.22 15.99
CA LEU A 122 2.08 1.89 15.58
C LEU A 122 1.40 1.16 16.74
N ASP A 123 1.99 1.20 17.94
CA ASP A 123 1.44 0.57 19.14
C ASP A 123 0.05 1.09 19.49
N ALA A 124 -0.16 2.40 19.44
CA ALA A 124 -1.48 2.99 19.63
C ALA A 124 -2.50 2.50 18.58
N SER A 125 -2.06 2.31 17.33
CA SER A 125 -2.93 1.77 16.27
C SER A 125 -3.22 0.28 16.45
N ILE A 126 -2.29 -0.49 17.01
CA ILE A 126 -2.47 -1.89 17.41
C ILE A 126 -3.47 -1.99 18.56
N GLU A 127 -3.37 -1.11 19.56
CA GLU A 127 -4.33 -1.03 20.68
C GLU A 127 -5.73 -0.65 20.19
N GLU A 128 -5.86 0.40 19.37
CA GLU A 128 -7.12 0.81 18.74
C GLU A 128 -7.74 -0.34 17.94
N LEU A 129 -6.94 -1.05 17.12
CA LEU A 129 -7.42 -2.23 16.40
C LEU A 129 -7.89 -3.33 17.35
N THR A 130 -7.12 -3.64 18.40
CA THR A 130 -7.45 -4.66 19.40
C THR A 130 -8.79 -4.35 20.07
N GLN A 131 -9.02 -3.08 20.42
CA GLN A 131 -10.28 -2.63 20.99
C GLN A 131 -11.44 -2.85 20.01
N ILE A 132 -11.31 -2.37 18.77
CA ILE A 132 -12.35 -2.54 17.73
C ILE A 132 -12.68 -4.02 17.52
N LEU A 133 -11.67 -4.88 17.43
CA LEU A 133 -11.85 -6.31 17.23
C LEU A 133 -12.54 -7.00 18.42
N ASN A 134 -12.31 -6.53 19.65
CA ASN A 134 -12.98 -7.04 20.85
C ASN A 134 -14.42 -6.51 20.96
N GLU A 135 -14.67 -5.24 20.68
CA GLU A 135 -16.01 -4.63 20.68
C GLU A 135 -16.94 -5.29 19.65
N ALA A 136 -16.40 -5.67 18.49
CA ALA A 136 -17.16 -6.33 17.45
C ALA A 136 -17.59 -7.77 17.80
N ARG A 137 -17.16 -8.34 18.94
CA ARG A 137 -17.52 -9.70 19.40
C ARG A 137 -18.92 -9.76 19.99
N THR A 138 -19.90 -9.40 19.18
CA THR A 138 -21.32 -9.56 19.47
C THR A 138 -21.94 -10.55 18.50
N PRO A 139 -23.10 -11.17 18.79
CA PRO A 139 -23.69 -12.19 17.91
C PRO A 139 -23.88 -11.74 16.44
N LYS A 140 -24.08 -10.44 16.21
CA LYS A 140 -24.21 -9.85 14.86
C LYS A 140 -23.00 -9.04 14.41
N GLY A 141 -22.03 -8.83 15.31
CA GLY A 141 -20.89 -7.96 15.07
C GLY A 141 -19.95 -8.49 14.00
N LYS A 142 -19.38 -7.56 13.24
CA LYS A 142 -18.51 -7.87 12.10
C LYS A 142 -17.52 -6.75 11.86
N VAL A 143 -16.30 -7.09 11.50
CA VAL A 143 -15.28 -6.13 11.11
C VAL A 143 -14.95 -6.32 9.63
N LEU A 144 -15.07 -5.25 8.85
CA LEU A 144 -14.65 -5.19 7.46
C LEU A 144 -13.40 -4.34 7.35
N ILE A 145 -12.32 -4.91 6.82
CA ILE A 145 -11.06 -4.19 6.63
C ILE A 145 -10.72 -4.17 5.13
N PRO A 146 -11.08 -3.09 4.41
CA PRO A 146 -10.55 -2.83 3.08
C PRO A 146 -9.03 -2.74 3.12
N SER A 147 -8.33 -3.62 2.40
CA SER A 147 -6.87 -3.66 2.40
C SER A 147 -6.28 -3.98 1.03
N PHE A 148 -5.08 -3.48 0.74
CA PHE A 148 -4.35 -3.87 -0.47
C PHE A 148 -3.93 -5.34 -0.39
N ALA A 149 -3.95 -6.01 -1.54
CA ALA A 149 -3.69 -7.46 -1.59
C ALA A 149 -2.25 -7.83 -1.24
N VAL A 150 -1.30 -6.94 -1.54
CA VAL A 150 0.14 -7.08 -1.28
C VAL A 150 0.52 -6.04 -0.23
N GLY A 151 1.36 -6.40 0.74
CA GLY A 151 1.76 -5.54 1.86
C GLY A 151 0.75 -5.56 3.00
N ARG A 152 -0.23 -4.66 2.95
CA ARG A 152 -1.09 -4.33 4.11
C ARG A 152 -1.89 -5.51 4.66
N THR A 153 -2.39 -6.40 3.79
CA THR A 153 -3.11 -7.60 4.24
C THR A 153 -2.21 -8.51 5.07
N GLN A 154 -0.94 -8.67 4.69
CA GLN A 154 0.02 -9.53 5.39
C GLN A 154 0.42 -8.92 6.73
N GLN A 155 0.66 -7.60 6.78
CA GLN A 155 0.98 -6.92 8.04
C GLN A 155 -0.18 -6.99 9.03
N LEU A 156 -1.44 -6.84 8.58
CA LEU A 156 -2.59 -7.04 9.46
C LEU A 156 -2.65 -8.47 10.03
N ALA A 157 -2.39 -9.48 9.20
CA ALA A 157 -2.35 -10.85 9.67
C ALA A 157 -1.22 -11.06 10.70
N TYR A 158 -0.06 -10.42 10.49
CA TYR A 158 1.05 -10.43 11.44
C TYR A 158 0.67 -9.82 12.79
N PHE A 159 0.09 -8.62 12.80
CA PHE A 159 -0.32 -7.95 14.03
C PHE A 159 -1.41 -8.69 14.77
N ILE A 160 -2.43 -9.20 14.07
CA ILE A 160 -3.51 -9.96 14.69
C ILE A 160 -2.98 -11.27 15.31
N GLY A 161 -2.06 -11.97 14.64
CA GLY A 161 -1.37 -13.12 15.22
C GLY A 161 -0.55 -12.73 16.45
N GLY A 162 0.10 -11.56 16.43
CA GLY A 162 0.79 -10.99 17.60
C GLY A 162 -0.14 -10.74 18.78
N MET A 163 -1.33 -10.15 18.54
CA MET A 163 -2.36 -9.93 19.56
C MET A 163 -2.87 -11.23 20.17
N GLU A 164 -3.03 -12.29 19.35
CA GLU A 164 -3.42 -13.61 19.83
C GLU A 164 -2.34 -14.23 20.72
N ARG A 165 -1.07 -14.17 20.29
CA ARG A 165 0.07 -14.65 21.09
C ARG A 165 0.23 -13.92 22.41
N ALA A 166 -0.01 -12.60 22.41
CA ALA A 166 0.00 -11.78 23.60
C ALA A 166 -1.23 -12.01 24.50
N GLY A 167 -2.25 -12.74 24.03
CA GLY A 167 -3.49 -13.00 24.76
C GLY A 167 -4.46 -11.83 24.84
N THR A 168 -4.16 -10.71 24.15
CA THR A 168 -5.02 -9.50 24.11
C THR A 168 -6.22 -9.68 23.17
N LEU A 169 -6.14 -10.63 22.23
CA LEU A 169 -7.23 -11.02 21.33
C LEU A 169 -7.40 -12.55 21.33
N LYS A 170 -8.40 -13.07 22.05
CA LYS A 170 -8.58 -14.53 22.22
C LYS A 170 -9.29 -15.19 21.03
N ASN A 171 -8.72 -16.19 20.37
CA ASN A 171 -9.39 -16.94 19.28
C ASN A 171 -10.00 -16.03 18.17
N PRO A 172 -9.23 -15.12 17.56
CA PRO A 172 -9.74 -14.27 16.49
C PRO A 172 -10.27 -15.08 15.30
N ARG A 173 -11.35 -14.64 14.66
CA ARG A 173 -11.91 -15.31 13.46
C ARG A 173 -11.71 -14.44 12.24
N VAL A 174 -10.59 -14.62 11.54
CA VAL A 174 -10.13 -13.72 10.49
C VAL A 174 -10.13 -14.40 9.14
N PHE A 175 -10.74 -13.75 8.15
CA PHE A 175 -10.87 -14.24 6.79
C PHE A 175 -10.18 -13.28 5.82
N ILE A 176 -9.16 -13.78 5.12
CA ILE A 176 -8.62 -13.09 3.95
C ILE A 176 -9.48 -13.49 2.74
N ASP A 177 -10.34 -12.56 2.29
CA ASP A 177 -11.25 -12.75 1.16
C ASP A 177 -10.77 -12.00 -0.09
N SER A 178 -9.62 -12.42 -0.61
CA SER A 178 -9.07 -11.89 -1.85
C SER A 178 -8.17 -12.94 -2.51
N PRO A 179 -8.51 -13.46 -3.70
CA PRO A 179 -7.65 -14.41 -4.41
C PRO A 179 -6.25 -13.88 -4.64
N MET A 180 -6.11 -12.57 -4.87
CA MET A 180 -4.81 -11.92 -5.02
C MET A 180 -4.05 -11.88 -3.69
N ALA A 181 -4.72 -11.56 -2.58
CA ALA A 181 -4.05 -11.50 -1.28
C ALA A 181 -3.60 -12.88 -0.80
N ILE A 182 -4.39 -13.93 -1.06
CA ILE A 182 -4.02 -15.32 -0.77
C ILE A 182 -2.74 -15.72 -1.53
N LYS A 183 -2.67 -15.38 -2.83
CA LYS A 183 -1.46 -15.61 -3.64
C LYS A 183 -0.28 -14.78 -3.14
N ALA A 184 -0.49 -13.51 -2.80
CA ALA A 184 0.54 -12.64 -2.24
C ALA A 184 1.10 -13.19 -0.92
N THR A 185 0.26 -13.65 0.01
CA THR A 185 0.72 -14.29 1.26
C THR A 185 1.58 -15.53 0.97
N THR A 186 1.28 -16.28 -0.09
CA THR A 186 2.13 -17.40 -0.53
C THR A 186 3.50 -16.91 -1.02
N LEU A 187 3.56 -15.78 -1.71
CA LEU A 187 4.82 -15.15 -2.13
C LEU A 187 5.63 -14.63 -0.93
N TYR A 188 5.00 -13.98 0.05
CA TYR A 188 5.68 -13.54 1.28
C TYR A 188 6.36 -14.72 2.00
N ARG A 189 5.67 -15.86 2.11
CA ARG A 189 6.26 -17.08 2.71
C ARG A 189 7.44 -17.62 1.90
N ARG A 190 7.42 -17.48 0.57
CA ARG A 190 8.49 -17.93 -0.32
C ARG A 190 9.72 -17.03 -0.27
N TYR A 191 9.53 -15.72 -0.15
CA TYR A 191 10.60 -14.71 -0.16
C TYR A 191 10.90 -14.17 1.24
N ARG A 192 10.92 -15.07 2.24
CA ARG A 192 11.28 -14.73 3.63
C ARG A 192 12.71 -14.19 3.79
N ASP A 193 13.57 -14.36 2.79
CA ASP A 193 14.93 -13.81 2.80
C ASP A 193 14.95 -12.27 2.71
N LEU A 194 13.79 -11.66 2.42
CA LEU A 194 13.58 -10.22 2.47
C LEU A 194 13.04 -9.74 3.83
N PHE A 195 12.87 -10.65 4.79
CA PHE A 195 12.35 -10.28 6.10
C PHE A 195 13.41 -9.62 6.97
N ASP A 196 12.92 -8.82 7.92
CA ASP A 196 13.65 -8.23 9.03
C ASP A 196 14.10 -9.29 10.06
N ASP A 197 14.95 -8.87 10.99
CA ASP A 197 15.52 -9.76 12.00
C ASP A 197 14.45 -10.19 13.02
N GLU A 198 13.47 -9.34 13.31
CA GLU A 198 12.34 -9.58 14.20
C GLU A 198 11.44 -10.72 13.70
N ALA A 199 11.10 -10.72 12.41
CA ALA A 199 10.33 -11.81 11.81
C ALA A 199 11.15 -13.11 11.78
N TRP A 200 12.46 -13.03 11.53
CA TRP A 200 13.34 -14.19 11.63
C TRP A 200 13.43 -14.74 13.05
N ALA A 201 13.39 -13.90 14.08
CA ALA A 201 13.35 -14.36 15.48
C ALA A 201 12.09 -15.20 15.76
N ILE A 202 10.93 -14.78 15.25
CA ILE A 202 9.66 -15.54 15.35
C ILE A 202 9.77 -16.89 14.63
N ILE A 203 10.29 -16.89 13.40
CA ILE A 203 10.47 -18.10 12.59
C ILE A 203 11.44 -19.08 13.27
N ASN A 204 12.56 -18.57 13.80
CA ASN A 204 13.58 -19.37 14.47
C ASN A 204 13.10 -19.92 15.82
N ALA A 205 12.12 -19.29 16.46
CA ALA A 205 11.42 -19.81 17.64
C ALA A 205 10.41 -20.94 17.32
N GLY A 206 10.24 -21.29 16.04
CA GLY A 206 9.34 -22.36 15.59
C GLY A 206 7.91 -21.91 15.31
N ASP A 207 7.65 -20.60 15.32
CA ASP A 207 6.34 -20.02 15.01
C ASP A 207 6.29 -19.45 13.58
N THR A 208 5.15 -18.89 13.18
CA THR A 208 4.90 -18.35 11.85
C THR A 208 4.40 -16.91 11.91
N CYS A 209 5.02 -16.04 11.11
CA CYS A 209 4.64 -14.62 11.08
C CYS A 209 3.26 -14.36 10.45
N LEU A 210 2.79 -15.26 9.58
CA LEU A 210 1.58 -15.07 8.75
C LEU A 210 0.59 -16.23 8.88
N HIS A 211 0.50 -16.83 10.06
CA HIS A 211 -0.51 -17.82 10.39
C HIS A 211 -0.80 -17.84 11.88
N PHE A 212 -2.07 -18.15 12.17
CA PHE A 212 -2.62 -18.46 13.48
C PHE A 212 -3.89 -19.29 13.25
N ASP A 213 -4.37 -20.01 14.26
CA ASP A 213 -5.44 -21.01 14.12
C ASP A 213 -6.74 -20.42 13.56
N GLY A 214 -7.02 -19.18 13.96
CA GLY A 214 -8.17 -18.40 13.52
C GLY A 214 -8.07 -17.73 12.15
N LEU A 215 -6.96 -17.91 11.42
CA LEU A 215 -6.74 -17.31 10.10
C LEU A 215 -7.21 -18.24 8.98
N HIS A 216 -8.24 -17.80 8.27
CA HIS A 216 -8.85 -18.54 7.17
C HIS A 216 -8.73 -17.80 5.83
N TYR A 217 -8.75 -18.57 4.74
CA TYR A 217 -8.63 -18.06 3.38
C TYR A 217 -9.88 -18.41 2.57
N SER A 218 -10.61 -17.39 2.11
CA SER A 218 -11.79 -17.56 1.25
C SER A 218 -11.37 -17.56 -0.22
N ARG A 219 -11.37 -18.74 -0.83
CA ARG A 219 -10.93 -19.00 -2.20
C ARG A 219 -12.10 -18.89 -3.18
N THR A 220 -13.27 -19.39 -2.82
CA THR A 220 -14.42 -19.48 -3.74
C THR A 220 -15.40 -18.31 -3.60
N PRO A 221 -16.20 -18.02 -4.65
CA PRO A 221 -17.30 -17.06 -4.53
C PRO A 221 -18.36 -17.46 -3.49
N ASP A 222 -18.54 -18.76 -3.21
CA ASP A 222 -19.52 -19.24 -2.23
C ASP A 222 -19.05 -19.01 -0.80
N GLU A 223 -17.78 -19.30 -0.53
CA GLU A 223 -17.14 -18.94 0.74
C GLU A 223 -17.27 -17.43 1.01
N SER A 224 -16.87 -16.60 0.05
CA SER A 224 -17.01 -15.14 0.12
C SER A 224 -18.46 -14.69 0.38
N ARG A 225 -19.42 -15.34 -0.28
CA ARG A 225 -20.85 -15.03 -0.06
C ARG A 225 -21.30 -15.38 1.35
N SER A 226 -20.91 -16.53 1.89
CA SER A 226 -21.27 -16.95 3.26
C SER A 226 -20.75 -15.99 4.32
N LEU A 227 -19.58 -15.37 4.12
CA LEU A 227 -19.03 -14.37 5.03
C LEU A 227 -19.95 -13.16 5.24
N ASN A 228 -20.83 -12.84 4.28
CA ASN A 228 -21.79 -11.74 4.44
C ASN A 228 -22.85 -12.01 5.51
N GLN A 229 -23.14 -13.28 5.80
CA GLN A 229 -24.16 -13.70 6.76
C GLN A 229 -23.59 -14.00 8.15
N MET A 230 -22.28 -14.25 8.25
CA MET A 230 -21.61 -14.48 9.54
C MET A 230 -21.68 -13.23 10.45
N GLY A 231 -21.67 -13.46 11.75
CA GLY A 231 -21.52 -12.45 12.80
C GLY A 231 -20.44 -12.89 13.79
N ASP A 232 -20.64 -12.64 15.08
CA ASP A 232 -19.77 -13.13 16.16
C ASP A 232 -18.31 -12.65 16.01
N GLY A 233 -18.13 -11.36 15.73
CA GLY A 233 -16.82 -10.73 15.64
C GLY A 233 -15.98 -11.18 14.45
N VAL A 234 -16.59 -11.76 13.41
CA VAL A 234 -15.85 -12.16 12.21
C VAL A 234 -15.15 -10.96 11.56
N VAL A 235 -13.86 -11.11 11.27
CA VAL A 235 -13.03 -10.12 10.61
C VAL A 235 -12.84 -10.52 9.16
N VAL A 236 -13.19 -9.64 8.23
CA VAL A 236 -13.01 -9.88 6.78
C VAL A 236 -12.05 -8.84 6.23
N ILE A 237 -10.85 -9.30 5.87
CA ILE A 237 -9.84 -8.50 5.17
C ILE A 237 -9.99 -8.76 3.67
N SER A 238 -10.31 -7.73 2.90
CA SER A 238 -10.56 -7.90 1.46
C SER A 238 -10.08 -6.72 0.63
N ALA A 239 -9.62 -7.04 -0.58
CA ALA A 239 -9.19 -6.06 -1.57
C ALA A 239 -10.37 -5.49 -2.36
N SER A 240 -10.28 -4.25 -2.86
CA SER A 240 -9.13 -3.31 -2.80
C SER A 240 -9.14 -2.37 -1.57
N GLY A 241 -7.98 -1.93 -1.10
CA GLY A 241 -7.82 -1.03 0.06
C GLY A 241 -8.51 0.33 -0.03
N MET A 242 -8.76 0.84 -1.24
CA MET A 242 -9.52 2.10 -1.47
C MET A 242 -10.98 1.89 -1.91
N CYS A 243 -11.47 0.64 -1.82
CA CYS A 243 -12.83 0.27 -2.22
C CYS A 243 -13.17 0.63 -3.68
N THR A 244 -12.19 0.56 -4.60
CA THR A 244 -12.40 0.83 -6.04
C THR A 244 -12.87 -0.39 -6.79
N GLY A 245 -12.60 -1.59 -6.27
CA GLY A 245 -12.98 -2.87 -6.88
C GLY A 245 -12.89 -4.04 -5.91
N GLY A 246 -13.05 -5.26 -6.44
CA GLY A 246 -12.85 -6.50 -5.69
C GLY A 246 -14.04 -6.96 -4.84
N ARG A 247 -13.79 -7.93 -3.96
CA ARG A 247 -14.82 -8.59 -3.13
C ARG A 247 -15.28 -7.68 -1.98
N ILE A 248 -14.43 -6.74 -1.52
CA ILE A 248 -14.79 -5.77 -0.48
C ILE A 248 -16.07 -4.98 -0.81
N LEU A 249 -16.33 -4.67 -2.09
CA LEU A 249 -17.55 -3.98 -2.52
C LEU A 249 -18.82 -4.77 -2.17
N HIS A 250 -18.76 -6.09 -2.23
CA HIS A 250 -19.89 -6.94 -1.84
C HIS A 250 -20.09 -6.87 -0.32
N HIS A 251 -19.02 -7.00 0.46
CA HIS A 251 -19.09 -6.89 1.91
C HIS A 251 -19.59 -5.53 2.37
N LEU A 252 -19.09 -4.43 1.80
CA LEU A 252 -19.55 -3.08 2.13
C LEU A 252 -21.03 -2.88 1.80
N ARG A 253 -21.51 -3.39 0.66
CA ARG A 253 -22.93 -3.31 0.32
C ARG A 253 -23.82 -4.00 1.37
N HIS A 254 -23.35 -5.08 1.98
CA HIS A 254 -24.10 -5.84 3.00
C HIS A 254 -23.88 -5.33 4.43
N GLY A 255 -22.70 -4.76 4.71
CA GLY A 255 -22.26 -4.34 6.04
C GLY A 255 -22.55 -2.88 6.36
N LEU A 256 -22.41 -1.95 5.39
CA LEU A 256 -22.60 -0.52 5.66
C LEU A 256 -23.97 -0.16 6.26
N PRO A 257 -25.11 -0.80 5.87
CA PRO A 257 -26.40 -0.50 6.47
C PRO A 257 -26.62 -1.06 7.89
N ARG A 258 -25.64 -1.74 8.49
CA ARG A 258 -25.77 -2.41 9.78
C ARG A 258 -24.94 -1.68 10.84
N GLU A 259 -25.58 -1.32 11.95
CA GLU A 259 -24.94 -0.60 13.07
C GLU A 259 -23.93 -1.50 13.81
N GLU A 260 -24.10 -2.81 13.76
CA GLU A 260 -23.19 -3.78 14.38
C GLU A 260 -21.92 -4.03 13.55
N THR A 261 -21.82 -3.45 12.34
CA THR A 261 -20.63 -3.58 11.50
C THR A 261 -19.65 -2.45 11.77
N HIS A 262 -18.38 -2.83 11.95
CA HIS A 262 -17.25 -1.92 12.00
C HIS A 262 -16.55 -1.96 10.64
N VAL A 263 -16.25 -0.80 10.05
CA VAL A 263 -15.42 -0.68 8.84
C VAL A 263 -14.13 0.01 9.23
N VAL A 264 -13.00 -0.67 9.07
CA VAL A 264 -11.69 -0.17 9.52
C VAL A 264 -10.82 0.13 8.30
N PHE A 265 -10.53 1.41 8.08
CA PHE A 265 -9.57 1.85 7.08
C PHE A 265 -8.18 1.95 7.69
N VAL A 266 -7.22 1.25 7.09
CA VAL A 266 -5.85 1.11 7.62
C VAL A 266 -4.82 1.71 6.68
N GLY A 267 -5.17 2.74 5.92
CA GLY A 267 -4.26 3.35 4.95
C GLY A 267 -4.91 4.50 4.18
N TYR A 268 -4.08 5.24 3.44
CA TYR A 268 -4.51 6.41 2.70
C TYR A 268 -5.69 6.11 1.76
N GLN A 269 -6.66 7.02 1.74
CA GLN A 269 -7.82 6.95 0.86
C GLN A 269 -7.73 8.08 -0.16
N GLY A 270 -7.36 7.74 -1.39
CA GLY A 270 -7.20 8.71 -2.47
C GLY A 270 -8.50 9.42 -2.84
N ARG A 271 -8.38 10.69 -3.24
CA ARG A 271 -9.51 11.54 -3.63
C ARG A 271 -10.35 10.87 -4.73
N GLY A 272 -11.67 10.92 -4.57
CA GLY A 272 -12.63 10.35 -5.51
C GLY A 272 -12.91 8.85 -5.32
N SER A 273 -12.14 8.14 -4.50
CA SER A 273 -12.42 6.74 -4.15
C SER A 273 -13.69 6.59 -3.30
N LEU A 274 -14.27 5.38 -3.29
CA LEU A 274 -15.39 5.07 -2.39
C LEU A 274 -14.95 5.09 -0.93
N GLY A 275 -13.76 4.55 -0.62
CA GLY A 275 -13.23 4.54 0.74
C GLY A 275 -13.08 5.96 1.29
N ARG A 276 -12.58 6.91 0.48
CA ARG A 276 -12.48 8.32 0.86
C ARG A 276 -13.84 8.92 1.24
N LYS A 277 -14.88 8.65 0.45
CA LYS A 277 -16.24 9.14 0.73
C LYS A 277 -16.81 8.60 2.05
N ILE A 278 -16.49 7.35 2.39
CA ILE A 278 -16.93 6.74 3.64
C ILE A 278 -16.18 7.37 4.83
N VAL A 279 -14.86 7.52 4.72
CA VAL A 279 -14.02 8.17 5.76
C VAL A 279 -14.42 9.63 5.99
N GLU A 280 -14.83 10.35 4.96
CA GLU A 280 -15.34 11.73 5.05
C GLU A 280 -16.74 11.85 5.71
N GLY A 281 -17.35 10.73 6.14
CA GLY A 281 -18.60 10.75 6.90
C GLY A 281 -19.86 10.89 6.04
N ASN A 282 -19.80 10.57 4.74
CA ASN A 282 -21.02 10.61 3.92
C ASN A 282 -22.05 9.57 4.39
N GLU A 283 -23.23 10.04 4.80
CA GLU A 283 -24.33 9.19 5.27
C GLU A 283 -24.84 8.19 4.21
N ARG A 284 -24.65 8.51 2.93
CA ARG A 284 -25.03 7.62 1.82
C ARG A 284 -23.95 7.59 0.76
N VAL A 285 -23.56 6.39 0.35
CA VAL A 285 -22.52 6.17 -0.66
C VAL A 285 -23.00 5.23 -1.76
N ARG A 286 -22.42 5.37 -2.95
CA ARG A 286 -22.76 4.50 -4.09
C ARG A 286 -21.85 3.29 -4.14
N VAL A 287 -22.37 2.13 -3.75
CA VAL A 287 -21.66 0.85 -3.81
C VAL A 287 -22.22 0.01 -4.95
N MET A 288 -21.36 -0.39 -5.89
CA MET A 288 -21.75 -1.17 -7.07
C MET A 288 -22.94 -0.58 -7.84
N GLY A 289 -23.11 0.74 -7.86
CA GLY A 289 -24.19 1.42 -8.59
C GLY A 289 -25.52 1.56 -7.82
N GLN A 290 -25.59 1.07 -6.59
CA GLN A 290 -26.74 1.27 -5.69
C GLN A 290 -26.36 2.28 -4.60
N MET A 291 -27.30 3.11 -4.19
CA MET A 291 -27.13 3.96 -3.01
C MET A 291 -27.31 3.09 -1.76
N VAL A 292 -26.37 3.20 -0.82
CA VAL A 292 -26.31 2.42 0.41
C VAL A 292 -26.12 3.39 1.57
N ASP A 293 -26.91 3.22 2.62
CA ASP A 293 -26.81 4.03 3.83
C ASP A 293 -25.62 3.55 4.68
N VAL A 294 -24.88 4.49 5.23
CA VAL A 294 -23.72 4.24 6.10
C VAL A 294 -24.17 4.37 7.54
N LYS A 295 -24.56 3.23 8.13
CA LYS A 295 -24.89 3.08 9.55
C LYS A 295 -23.79 2.37 10.35
N ALA A 296 -22.93 1.65 9.65
CA ALA A 296 -21.75 1.00 10.23
C ALA A 296 -20.82 2.03 10.87
N THR A 297 -20.18 1.64 11.97
CA THR A 297 -19.17 2.46 12.64
C THR A 297 -17.90 2.46 11.80
N VAL A 298 -17.46 3.64 11.37
CA VAL A 298 -16.27 3.82 10.53
C VAL A 298 -15.07 4.22 11.37
N HIS A 299 -13.97 3.48 11.23
CA HIS A 299 -12.71 3.70 11.93
C HIS A 299 -11.60 4.00 10.93
N THR A 300 -10.66 4.86 11.30
CA THR A 300 -9.44 5.12 10.52
C THR A 300 -8.22 4.97 11.42
N LEU A 301 -7.38 3.98 11.12
CA LEU A 301 -6.17 3.68 11.87
C LEU A 301 -4.95 4.16 11.08
N GLY A 302 -4.21 5.11 11.66
CA GLY A 302 -3.14 5.85 10.98
C GLY A 302 -1.77 5.16 11.00
N GLY A 303 -1.50 4.30 11.97
CA GLY A 303 -0.18 3.66 12.13
C GLY A 303 0.09 2.50 11.17
N PHE A 304 -0.90 2.08 10.38
CA PHE A 304 -0.74 1.02 9.39
C PHE A 304 -0.53 1.59 7.97
N SER A 305 0.18 2.70 7.77
CA SER A 305 0.54 3.11 6.41
C SER A 305 1.69 2.28 5.85
N ALA A 306 1.74 2.09 4.52
CA ALA A 306 2.87 1.42 3.84
C ALA A 306 3.90 2.44 3.36
N HIS A 307 3.51 3.70 3.30
CA HIS A 307 4.40 4.81 2.98
C HIS A 307 5.01 5.36 4.27
N ALA A 308 6.25 5.79 4.18
CA ALA A 308 6.95 6.56 5.19
C ALA A 308 6.13 7.79 5.64
N GLY A 309 6.23 8.13 6.93
CA GLY A 309 5.78 9.42 7.44
C GLY A 309 6.70 10.56 6.98
N GLN A 310 6.37 11.80 7.28
CA GLN A 310 7.21 12.94 6.95
C GLN A 310 8.62 12.80 7.56
N SER A 311 8.72 12.42 8.83
CA SER A 311 10.00 12.24 9.53
C SER A 311 10.83 11.12 8.91
N ASP A 312 10.22 9.98 8.57
CA ASP A 312 10.89 8.85 7.92
C ASP A 312 11.37 9.21 6.50
N LEU A 313 10.54 9.92 5.71
CA LEU A 313 10.93 10.40 4.38
C LEU A 313 12.14 11.33 4.47
N VAL A 314 12.13 12.23 5.44
CA VAL A 314 13.24 13.16 5.69
C VAL A 314 14.49 12.42 6.18
N GLN A 315 14.33 11.43 7.06
CA GLN A 315 15.43 10.57 7.53
C GLN A 315 16.06 9.82 6.36
N TRP A 316 15.26 9.14 5.55
CA TRP A 316 15.72 8.39 4.38
C TRP A 316 16.43 9.31 3.38
N ALA A 317 15.87 10.48 3.08
CA ALA A 317 16.43 11.41 2.10
C ALA A 317 17.68 12.18 2.60
N THR A 318 17.95 12.19 3.92
CA THR A 318 19.01 13.02 4.52
C THR A 318 20.38 12.85 3.84
N PRO A 319 20.90 11.62 3.61
CA PRO A 319 22.21 11.44 2.98
C PRO A 319 22.30 12.04 1.56
N ALA A 320 21.21 11.96 0.80
CA ALA A 320 21.13 12.55 -0.54
C ALA A 320 20.98 14.08 -0.48
N LEU A 321 20.24 14.61 0.49
CA LEU A 321 20.00 16.05 0.63
C LEU A 321 21.24 16.84 1.08
N GLU A 322 22.18 16.21 1.77
CA GLU A 322 23.45 16.84 2.17
C GLU A 322 24.31 17.27 0.97
N SER A 323 24.18 16.60 -0.18
CA SER A 323 24.84 17.02 -1.43
C SER A 323 24.12 18.16 -2.17
N LYS A 324 23.02 18.69 -1.60
CA LYS A 324 22.18 19.74 -2.19
C LYS A 324 21.76 19.45 -3.63
N PRO A 325 21.11 18.29 -3.89
CA PRO A 325 20.71 17.89 -5.22
C PRO A 325 19.63 18.82 -5.77
N ARG A 326 19.40 18.74 -7.08
CA ARG A 326 18.14 19.17 -7.67
C ARG A 326 17.01 18.29 -7.12
N LEU A 327 16.19 18.86 -6.25
CA LEU A 327 15.08 18.14 -5.60
C LEU A 327 13.78 18.27 -6.42
N ILE A 328 13.10 17.15 -6.64
CA ILE A 328 11.82 17.08 -7.33
C ILE A 328 10.85 16.25 -6.46
N LEU A 329 9.72 16.84 -6.07
CA LEU A 329 8.71 16.11 -5.29
C LEU A 329 7.57 15.64 -6.18
N ASN A 330 7.27 14.33 -6.13
CA ASN A 330 6.18 13.69 -6.87
C ASN A 330 5.29 12.85 -5.93
N HIS A 331 4.33 12.12 -6.50
CA HIS A 331 3.51 11.13 -5.78
C HIS A 331 2.90 11.65 -4.44
N GLY A 332 2.25 12.82 -4.50
CA GLY A 332 1.49 13.40 -3.40
C GLY A 332 0.58 14.52 -3.91
N GLU A 333 -0.40 14.95 -3.11
CA GLU A 333 -1.22 16.11 -3.48
C GLU A 333 -0.46 17.42 -3.18
N ASP A 334 -0.92 18.53 -3.77
CA ASP A 334 -0.17 19.80 -3.75
C ASP A 334 0.13 20.30 -2.32
N ARG A 335 -0.76 20.03 -1.37
CA ARG A 335 -0.55 20.39 0.03
C ARG A 335 0.61 19.61 0.65
N GLN A 336 0.66 18.29 0.45
CA GLN A 336 1.71 17.42 0.97
C GLN A 336 3.07 17.80 0.38
N ARG A 337 3.08 18.04 -0.93
CA ARG A 337 4.27 18.48 -1.67
C ARG A 337 4.78 19.84 -1.18
N GLY A 338 3.89 20.81 -1.00
CA GLY A 338 4.24 22.14 -0.52
C GLY A 338 4.83 22.14 0.89
N ILE A 339 4.19 21.42 1.82
CA ILE A 339 4.66 21.35 3.21
C ILE A 339 6.04 20.64 3.29
N LEU A 340 6.23 19.55 2.55
CA LEU A 340 7.52 18.87 2.51
C LEU A 340 8.61 19.74 1.87
N ALA A 341 8.28 20.47 0.79
CA ALA A 341 9.21 21.39 0.14
C ALA A 341 9.69 22.49 1.10
N GLU A 342 8.78 23.11 1.85
CA GLU A 342 9.12 24.12 2.85
C GLU A 342 10.05 23.56 3.93
N LEU A 343 9.70 22.39 4.48
CA LEU A 343 10.52 21.71 5.49
C LEU A 343 11.94 21.40 4.99
N LEU A 344 12.06 20.86 3.78
CA LEU A 344 13.36 20.51 3.19
C LEU A 344 14.20 21.75 2.86
N ARG A 345 13.56 22.84 2.43
CA ARG A 345 14.22 24.13 2.25
C ARG A 345 14.75 24.68 3.58
N GLU A 346 13.95 24.66 4.64
CA GLU A 346 14.35 25.18 5.95
C GLU A 346 15.49 24.36 6.58
N ARG A 347 15.43 23.02 6.46
CA ARG A 347 16.41 22.12 7.09
C ARG A 347 17.71 21.99 6.30
N PHE A 348 17.65 22.00 4.97
CA PHE A 348 18.79 21.68 4.10
C PHE A 348 19.18 22.80 3.13
N GLY A 349 18.36 23.85 2.99
CA GLY A 349 18.58 24.91 2.01
C GLY A 349 18.39 24.46 0.56
N VAL A 350 17.59 23.42 0.33
CA VAL A 350 17.32 22.85 -1.00
C VAL A 350 15.93 23.25 -1.48
N GLU A 351 15.84 23.90 -2.63
CA GLU A 351 14.57 24.26 -3.26
C GLU A 351 14.01 23.08 -4.05
N ALA A 352 12.74 22.75 -3.80
CA ALA A 352 12.05 21.66 -4.48
C ALA A 352 11.29 22.14 -5.73
N VAL A 353 11.39 21.40 -6.82
CA VAL A 353 10.51 21.56 -7.98
C VAL A 353 9.26 20.72 -7.78
N LEU A 354 8.09 21.32 -8.02
CA LEU A 354 6.78 20.69 -7.89
C LEU A 354 6.10 20.53 -9.26
N PRO A 355 6.63 19.67 -10.16
CA PRO A 355 6.10 19.56 -11.52
C PRO A 355 4.64 19.12 -11.55
N GLY A 356 3.85 19.75 -12.40
CA GLY A 356 2.50 19.33 -12.75
C GLY A 356 2.47 18.20 -13.77
N TYR A 357 1.28 17.66 -14.03
CA TYR A 357 1.11 16.66 -15.09
C TYR A 357 1.52 17.25 -16.47
N LYS A 358 2.42 16.55 -17.17
CA LYS A 358 3.05 16.93 -18.46
C LYS A 358 4.10 18.05 -18.39
N GLU A 359 4.48 18.49 -17.21
CA GLU A 359 5.63 19.39 -17.06
C GLU A 359 6.95 18.61 -17.15
N GLY A 360 7.92 19.17 -17.86
CA GLY A 360 9.28 18.63 -17.94
C GLY A 360 10.22 19.41 -17.03
N VAL A 361 11.16 18.72 -16.39
CA VAL A 361 12.21 19.31 -15.57
C VAL A 361 13.56 18.94 -16.19
N GLU A 362 14.37 19.94 -16.49
CA GLU A 362 15.75 19.76 -16.95
C GLU A 362 16.63 19.40 -15.75
N VAL A 363 17.47 18.37 -15.91
CA VAL A 363 18.24 17.72 -14.84
C VAL A 363 19.69 17.49 -15.21
#